data_AF-A0A2S7I3F4-F1
#
_entry.id   AF-A0A2S7I3F4-F1
#
_cell.length_a   1.000
_cell.length_b   1.000
_cell.length_c   1.000
_cell.angle_alpha   90.00
_cell.angle_beta   90.00
_cell.angle_gamma   90.00
#
_symmetry.space_group_name_H-M   'P 1'
#
loop_
_entity.id
_entity.type
_entity.pdbx_description
1 polymer ?
#
loop_
_entity_poly.entity_id
_entity_poly.type
_entity_poly.pdbx_seq_one_letter_code
_entity_poly.pdbx_strand_id
1 'polypeptide(L)'
;MKAFFSFVVLISFLVSCQNKSSEKESERIKTDTILQKNGQVLSYTFFDKQLFKMKRDRSVYSDAYQKRIAKLVEYYLDKNNQTGVQFQLKNPEAKLGYSVEETDWEGVLYTQIGLFTMGKSNMKTFQWLFYNAKTQELYEFDVPQNTPILFKYR
;
A
#
# COMPACT_ATOMS: atom_id res chain seq x y z
N MET A 1 65.46 14.35 -49.70
CA MET A 1 64.88 15.71 -49.77
C MET A 1 63.47 15.59 -50.34
N LYS A 2 62.51 16.29 -49.72
CA LYS A 2 61.11 16.52 -50.13
C LYS A 2 60.09 15.39 -49.88
N ALA A 3 59.32 15.63 -48.82
CA ALA A 3 58.05 15.04 -48.48
C ALA A 3 56.95 15.37 -49.48
N PHE A 4 55.91 14.54 -49.54
CA PHE A 4 54.53 15.01 -49.69
C PHE A 4 53.60 14.12 -48.87
N PHE A 5 52.94 14.78 -47.91
CA PHE A 5 51.84 14.28 -47.10
C PHE A 5 50.63 13.99 -48.01
N SER A 6 49.91 12.91 -47.70
CA SER A 6 48.46 12.93 -47.89
C SER A 6 47.77 12.29 -46.69
N PHE A 7 46.77 13.02 -46.21
CA PHE A 7 46.08 12.92 -44.95
C PHE A 7 44.88 11.98 -45.14
N VAL A 8 44.79 10.92 -44.33
CA VAL A 8 43.53 10.17 -44.18
C VAL A 8 43.22 10.07 -42.70
N VAL A 9 42.20 10.83 -42.31
CA VAL A 9 41.56 10.76 -41.00
C VAL A 9 40.67 9.53 -40.99
N LEU A 10 40.85 8.64 -40.01
CA LEU A 10 39.77 7.78 -39.57
C LEU A 10 39.71 7.78 -38.04
N ILE A 11 38.54 8.19 -37.56
CA ILE A 11 38.20 8.47 -36.17
C ILE A 11 37.72 7.17 -35.49
N SER A 12 38.16 7.01 -34.24
CA SER A 12 37.52 6.28 -33.11
C SER A 12 37.31 4.76 -33.22
N PHE A 13 37.72 4.01 -32.19
CA PHE A 13 36.84 3.66 -31.06
C PHE A 13 37.69 3.14 -29.89
N LEU A 14 37.67 3.89 -28.79
CA LEU A 14 38.12 3.44 -27.48
C LEU A 14 37.15 2.37 -26.98
N VAL A 15 37.56 1.09 -26.98
CA VAL A 15 36.90 0.07 -26.17
C VAL A 15 37.52 0.14 -24.78
N SER A 16 37.05 1.11 -23.99
CA SER A 16 37.22 1.06 -22.54
C SER A 16 36.21 0.05 -22.01
N CYS A 17 36.65 -1.19 -21.77
CA CYS A 17 35.91 -2.16 -20.96
C CYS A 17 35.80 -1.63 -19.52
N GLN A 18 34.81 -0.77 -19.26
CA GLN A 18 34.31 -0.56 -17.92
C GLN A 18 33.59 -1.84 -17.51
N ASN A 19 34.23 -2.63 -16.65
CA ASN A 19 33.54 -3.64 -15.85
C ASN A 19 32.50 -2.94 -14.97
N LYS A 20 31.30 -2.74 -15.53
CA LYS A 20 30.10 -2.46 -14.76
C LYS A 20 29.73 -3.76 -14.06
N SER A 21 30.30 -3.92 -12.85
CA SER A 21 29.73 -4.81 -11.84
C SER A 21 28.27 -4.40 -11.67
N SER A 22 27.36 -5.18 -12.25
CA SER A 22 25.93 -5.04 -12.01
C SER A 22 25.65 -5.57 -10.62
N GLU A 23 25.91 -4.75 -9.61
CA GLU A 23 25.40 -4.97 -8.27
C GLU A 23 23.88 -4.78 -8.36
N LYS A 24 23.15 -5.90 -8.43
CA LYS A 24 21.71 -5.89 -8.18
C LYS A 24 21.53 -5.36 -6.75
N GLU A 25 21.09 -4.12 -6.64
CA GLU A 25 20.59 -3.56 -5.39
C GLU A 25 19.52 -4.52 -4.86
N SER A 26 19.87 -5.26 -3.82
CA SER A 26 18.94 -6.09 -3.07
C SER A 26 17.88 -5.15 -2.51
N GLU A 27 16.71 -5.13 -3.15
CA GLU A 27 15.55 -4.34 -2.75
C GLU A 27 15.25 -4.66 -1.27
N ARG A 28 15.69 -3.80 -0.35
CA ARG A 28 15.45 -4.01 1.09
C ARG A 28 13.95 -3.92 1.31
N ILE A 29 13.34 -5.02 1.72
CA ILE A 29 11.94 -5.07 2.14
C ILE A 29 11.76 -4.01 3.23
N LYS A 30 11.02 -2.94 2.91
CA LYS A 30 10.69 -1.89 3.87
C LYS A 30 9.60 -2.42 4.79
N THR A 31 9.76 -2.23 6.10
CA THR A 31 8.76 -2.63 7.10
C THR A 31 8.32 -1.41 7.91
N ASP A 32 7.09 -1.44 8.41
CA ASP A 32 6.56 -0.43 9.34
C ASP A 32 5.79 -1.11 10.48
N THR A 33 5.47 -0.33 11.51
CA THR A 33 4.82 -0.79 12.73
C THR A 33 3.69 0.11 13.22
N ILE A 34 2.80 -0.48 14.01
CA ILE A 34 1.71 0.18 14.74
C ILE A 34 1.78 -0.26 16.20
N LEU A 35 2.02 0.68 17.11
CA LEU A 35 1.91 0.46 18.55
C LEU A 35 0.44 0.56 19.00
N GLN A 36 -0.05 -0.47 19.65
CA GLN A 36 -1.39 -0.56 20.23
C GLN A 36 -1.40 -0.09 21.69
N LYS A 37 -2.56 0.33 22.19
CA LYS A 37 -2.76 0.79 23.58
C LYS A 37 -2.37 -0.27 24.61
N ASN A 38 -2.55 -1.55 24.29
CA ASN A 38 -2.19 -2.68 25.14
C ASN A 38 -0.69 -3.04 25.09
N GLY A 39 0.13 -2.26 24.37
CA GLY A 39 1.56 -2.51 24.19
C GLY A 39 1.91 -3.46 23.04
N GLN A 40 0.91 -4.06 22.37
CA GLN A 40 1.16 -4.91 21.20
C GLN A 40 1.73 -4.08 20.05
N VAL A 41 2.75 -4.62 19.37
CA VAL A 41 3.32 -4.02 18.15
C VAL A 41 2.89 -4.85 16.95
N LEU A 42 2.13 -4.24 16.05
CA LEU A 42 1.78 -4.83 14.77
C LEU A 42 2.87 -4.46 13.76
N SER A 43 3.51 -5.44 13.12
CA SER A 43 4.54 -5.21 12.10
C SER A 43 4.06 -5.69 10.74
N TYR A 44 4.36 -4.94 9.67
CA TYR A 44 3.95 -5.26 8.32
C TYR A 44 4.96 -4.81 7.27
N THR A 45 4.91 -5.43 6.10
CA THR A 45 5.68 -4.98 4.93
C THR A 45 5.04 -3.72 4.38
N PHE A 46 5.83 -2.67 4.18
CA PHE A 46 5.36 -1.42 3.62
C PHE A 46 4.70 -1.68 2.26
N PHE A 47 3.52 -1.08 2.07
CA PHE A 47 2.78 -1.24 0.83
C PHE A 47 3.31 -0.26 -0.22
N ASP A 48 4.25 -0.72 -1.06
CA ASP A 48 4.94 0.14 -2.04
C ASP A 48 4.03 0.75 -3.12
N LYS A 49 2.74 0.37 -3.18
CA LYS A 49 1.76 1.01 -4.06
C LYS A 49 1.11 2.20 -3.36
N GLN A 50 1.08 3.35 -4.03
CA GLN A 50 0.37 4.52 -3.55
C GLN A 50 -1.13 4.22 -3.38
N LEU A 51 -1.64 4.31 -2.15
CA LEU A 51 -3.07 4.19 -1.85
C LEU A 51 -3.78 5.53 -2.08
N PHE A 52 -4.84 5.50 -2.88
CA PHE A 52 -5.71 6.68 -3.04
C PHE A 52 -6.66 6.80 -1.85
N LYS A 53 -6.46 7.82 -1.02
CA LYS A 53 -7.42 8.17 0.02
C LYS A 53 -8.54 9.01 -0.60
N MET A 54 -9.75 8.45 -0.67
CA MET A 54 -10.92 9.25 -1.04
C MET A 54 -11.27 10.19 0.11
N LYS A 55 -11.27 11.51 -0.14
CA LYS A 55 -11.83 12.50 0.76
C LYS A 55 -13.35 12.50 0.60
N ARG A 56 -14.05 11.75 1.45
CA ARG A 56 -15.43 12.14 1.80
C ARG A 56 -15.31 13.22 2.86
N ASP A 57 -16.06 14.31 2.73
CA ASP A 57 -15.89 15.55 3.50
C ASP A 57 -15.62 15.29 4.99
N ARG A 58 -14.38 15.52 5.45
CA ARG A 58 -13.83 15.03 6.74
C ARG A 58 -12.79 15.98 7.31
N SER A 59 -13.19 17.21 7.64
CA SER A 59 -12.39 18.12 8.49
C SER A 59 -12.30 17.65 9.96
N VAL A 60 -12.77 16.45 10.31
CA VAL A 60 -13.00 16.03 11.70
C VAL A 60 -11.85 15.21 12.32
N TYR A 61 -10.96 14.60 11.52
CA TYR A 61 -9.89 13.75 12.05
C TYR A 61 -8.53 14.44 12.07
N SER A 62 -7.82 14.32 13.21
CA SER A 62 -6.44 14.78 13.33
C SER A 62 -5.50 14.02 12.38
N ASP A 63 -4.41 14.67 11.97
CA ASP A 63 -3.41 14.06 11.07
C ASP A 63 -2.82 12.76 11.64
N ALA A 64 -2.61 12.72 12.96
CA ALA A 64 -2.13 11.51 13.64
C ALA A 64 -3.12 10.35 13.49
N TYR A 65 -4.42 10.62 13.63
CA TYR A 65 -5.46 9.61 13.44
C TYR A 65 -5.51 9.17 11.97
N GLN A 66 -5.45 10.11 11.03
CA GLN A 66 -5.44 9.80 9.60
C GLN A 66 -4.23 8.93 9.20
N LYS A 67 -3.04 9.23 9.73
CA LYS A 67 -1.83 8.41 9.56
C LYS A 67 -2.03 7.00 10.15
N ARG A 68 -2.63 6.91 11.34
CA ARG A 68 -2.95 5.60 11.96
C ARG A 68 -3.87 4.76 11.07
N ILE A 69 -4.92 5.36 10.50
CA ILE A 69 -5.83 4.66 9.59
C ILE A 69 -5.10 4.19 8.32
N ALA A 70 -4.23 5.03 7.74
CA ALA A 70 -3.41 4.61 6.59
C ALA A 70 -2.56 3.37 6.92
N LYS A 71 -1.86 3.37 8.05
CA LYS A 71 -1.08 2.22 8.50
C LYS A 71 -1.93 0.97 8.72
N LEU A 72 -3.13 1.11 9.29
CA LEU A 72 -4.06 -0.02 9.47
C LEU A 72 -4.50 -0.64 8.14
N VAL A 73 -4.69 0.18 7.10
CA VAL A 73 -4.98 -0.31 5.75
C VAL A 73 -3.80 -1.10 5.22
N GLU A 74 -2.58 -0.55 5.27
CA GLU A 74 -1.38 -1.26 4.81
C GLU A 74 -1.15 -2.56 5.58
N TYR A 75 -1.29 -2.53 6.90
CA TYR A 75 -1.22 -3.71 7.75
C TYR A 75 -2.23 -4.78 7.32
N TYR A 76 -3.49 -4.40 7.08
CA TYR A 76 -4.50 -5.35 6.60
C TYR A 76 -4.14 -5.95 5.24
N LEU A 77 -3.70 -5.12 4.28
CA LEU A 77 -3.36 -5.58 2.93
C LEU A 77 -2.15 -6.53 2.92
N ASP A 78 -1.15 -6.31 3.78
CA ASP A 78 0.00 -7.20 3.95
C ASP A 78 -0.38 -8.51 4.65
N LYS A 79 -1.21 -8.44 5.69
CA LYS A 79 -1.52 -9.58 6.57
C LYS A 79 -2.70 -10.43 6.13
N ASN A 80 -3.56 -9.91 5.25
CA ASN A 80 -4.73 -10.64 4.80
C ASN A 80 -4.37 -11.66 3.72
N ASN A 81 -4.76 -12.92 3.90
CA ASN A 81 -4.51 -14.00 2.94
C ASN A 81 -5.77 -14.44 2.17
N GLN A 82 -6.88 -13.73 2.30
CA GLN A 82 -8.13 -14.08 1.64
C GLN A 82 -8.00 -13.89 0.12
N THR A 83 -8.42 -14.91 -0.63
CA THR A 83 -8.31 -14.94 -2.10
C THR A 83 -8.93 -13.71 -2.76
N GLY A 84 -10.05 -13.21 -2.22
CA GLY A 84 -10.75 -12.03 -2.74
C GLY A 84 -9.91 -10.76 -2.66
N VAL A 85 -9.31 -10.47 -1.50
CA VAL A 85 -8.42 -9.31 -1.30
C VAL A 85 -7.18 -9.45 -2.17
N GLN A 86 -6.54 -10.62 -2.13
CA GLN A 86 -5.32 -10.90 -2.90
C GLN A 86 -5.55 -10.80 -4.42
N PHE A 87 -6.73 -11.18 -4.91
CA PHE A 87 -7.11 -10.99 -6.31
C PHE A 87 -7.11 -9.51 -6.70
N GLN A 88 -7.63 -8.62 -5.86
CA GLN A 88 -7.62 -7.18 -6.14
C GLN A 88 -6.20 -6.62 -6.13
N LEU A 89 -5.34 -7.08 -5.20
CA LEU A 89 -3.96 -6.62 -5.07
C LEU A 89 -3.07 -6.98 -6.26
N LYS A 90 -3.36 -8.11 -6.92
CA LYS A 90 -2.64 -8.61 -8.10
C LYS A 90 -3.02 -7.91 -9.39
N ASN A 91 -4.11 -7.12 -9.44
CA ASN A 91 -4.49 -6.38 -10.63
C ASN A 91 -3.56 -5.16 -10.81
N PRO A 92 -2.70 -5.12 -11.86
CA PRO A 92 -1.75 -4.02 -12.04
C PRO A 92 -2.40 -2.73 -12.52
N GLU A 93 -3.58 -2.80 -13.13
CA GLU A 93 -4.26 -1.63 -13.71
C GLU A 93 -5.20 -0.93 -12.71
N ALA A 94 -5.59 -1.62 -11.64
CA ALA A 94 -6.49 -1.08 -10.64
C ALA A 94 -5.76 -0.11 -9.70
N LYS A 95 -6.26 1.13 -9.60
CA LYS A 95 -5.83 2.04 -8.54
C LYS A 95 -6.50 1.63 -7.23
N LEU A 96 -5.71 1.17 -6.28
CA LEU A 96 -6.18 0.82 -4.95
C LEU A 96 -6.39 2.08 -4.12
N GLY A 97 -7.44 2.08 -3.32
CA GLY A 97 -7.74 3.19 -2.44
C GLY A 97 -8.61 2.78 -1.27
N TYR A 98 -8.80 3.74 -0.38
CA TYR A 98 -9.66 3.56 0.78
C TYR A 98 -10.45 4.84 1.08
N SER A 99 -11.64 4.65 1.63
CA SER A 99 -12.48 5.68 2.20
C SER A 99 -12.61 5.47 3.70
N VAL A 100 -12.92 6.52 4.46
CA VAL A 100 -13.15 6.41 5.91
C VAL A 100 -14.45 7.11 6.27
N GLU A 101 -15.26 6.52 7.12
CA GLU A 101 -16.52 7.07 7.64
C GLU A 101 -16.68 6.74 9.11
N GLU A 102 -17.58 7.45 9.77
CA GLU A 102 -18.13 7.01 11.05
C GLU A 102 -19.36 6.15 10.77
N THR A 103 -19.47 5.06 11.50
CA THR A 103 -20.64 4.20 11.43
C THR A 103 -20.94 3.66 12.82
N ASP A 104 -22.22 3.52 13.14
CA ASP A 104 -22.67 2.75 14.29
C ASP A 104 -23.03 1.35 13.79
N TRP A 105 -22.50 0.33 14.46
CA TRP A 105 -22.90 -1.05 14.25
C TRP A 105 -23.21 -1.68 15.60
N GLU A 106 -24.48 -2.04 15.80
CA GLU A 106 -24.99 -2.64 17.05
C GLU A 106 -24.63 -1.81 18.31
N GLY A 107 -24.69 -0.47 18.22
CA GLY A 107 -24.40 0.44 19.33
C GLY A 107 -22.91 0.66 19.59
N VAL A 108 -22.04 0.16 18.71
CA VAL A 108 -20.60 0.43 18.74
C VAL A 108 -20.25 1.39 17.61
N LEU A 109 -19.70 2.55 17.99
CA LEU A 109 -19.20 3.53 17.04
C LEU A 109 -17.83 3.10 16.49
N TYR A 110 -17.79 2.84 15.18
CA TYR A 110 -16.58 2.48 14.45
C TYR A 110 -16.15 3.58 13.50
N THR A 111 -14.84 3.62 13.25
CA THR A 111 -14.30 4.16 12.02
C THR A 111 -14.38 3.07 10.95
N GLN A 112 -15.34 3.19 10.03
CA GLN A 112 -15.50 2.30 8.89
C GLN A 112 -14.47 2.64 7.81
N ILE A 113 -13.82 1.64 7.24
CA ILE A 113 -12.84 1.80 6.17
C ILE A 113 -13.29 0.96 4.98
N GLY A 114 -13.67 1.61 3.89
CA GLY A 114 -14.02 0.93 2.65
C GLY A 114 -12.80 0.81 1.74
N LEU A 115 -12.33 -0.40 1.48
CA LEU A 115 -11.24 -0.66 0.54
C LEU A 115 -11.81 -0.85 -0.87
N PHE A 116 -11.29 -0.11 -1.83
CA PHE A 116 -11.82 -0.10 -3.19
C PHE A 116 -10.73 -0.11 -4.26
N THR A 117 -11.13 -0.53 -5.46
CA THR A 117 -10.39 -0.31 -6.70
C THR A 117 -11.08 0.76 -7.53
N MET A 118 -10.31 1.66 -8.13
CA MET A 118 -10.79 2.60 -9.14
C MET A 118 -10.29 2.16 -10.52
N GLY A 119 -11.25 1.85 -11.40
CA GLY A 119 -11.03 1.70 -12.84
C GLY A 119 -11.22 3.03 -13.58
N LYS A 120 -11.32 2.98 -14.91
CA LYS A 120 -11.49 4.18 -15.75
C LYS A 120 -12.85 4.87 -15.54
N SER A 121 -13.90 4.11 -15.28
CA SER A 121 -15.29 4.62 -15.20
C SER A 121 -16.05 4.17 -13.94
N ASN A 122 -15.45 3.33 -13.11
CA ASN A 122 -16.12 2.74 -11.95
C ASN A 122 -15.19 2.64 -10.74
N MET A 123 -15.79 2.77 -9.56
CA MET A 123 -15.19 2.44 -8.28
C MET A 123 -15.92 1.23 -7.71
N LYS A 124 -15.17 0.24 -7.22
CA LYS A 124 -15.73 -0.96 -6.60
C LYS A 124 -15.10 -1.17 -5.24
N THR A 125 -15.90 -1.04 -4.19
CA THR A 125 -15.50 -1.50 -2.85
C THR A 125 -15.46 -3.02 -2.85
N PHE A 126 -14.36 -3.58 -2.37
CA PHE A 126 -14.14 -5.02 -2.31
C PHE A 126 -14.04 -5.56 -0.89
N GLN A 127 -13.79 -4.70 0.09
CA GLN A 127 -13.73 -5.09 1.50
C GLN A 127 -14.11 -3.91 2.40
N TRP A 128 -14.83 -4.20 3.47
CA TRP A 128 -15.09 -3.25 4.55
C TRP A 128 -14.32 -3.67 5.80
N LEU A 129 -13.68 -2.69 6.44
CA LEU A 129 -13.05 -2.84 7.75
C LEU A 129 -13.76 -1.92 8.75
N PHE A 130 -13.74 -2.32 10.00
CA PHE A 130 -14.31 -1.55 11.10
C PHE A 130 -13.22 -1.40 12.15
N TYR A 131 -12.87 -0.17 12.50
CA TYR A 131 -11.85 0.11 13.50
C TYR A 131 -12.48 0.75 14.73
N ASN A 132 -12.31 0.11 15.88
CA ASN A 132 -12.79 0.63 17.15
C ASN A 132 -11.69 1.51 17.77
N ALA A 133 -11.86 2.84 17.76
CA ALA A 133 -10.85 3.76 18.28
C ALA A 133 -10.60 3.63 19.80
N LYS A 134 -11.61 3.14 20.56
CA LYS A 134 -11.52 2.97 22.00
C LYS A 134 -10.62 1.79 22.35
N THR A 135 -10.88 0.62 21.77
CA THR A 135 -10.12 -0.62 22.03
C THR A 135 -8.88 -0.77 21.13
N GLN A 136 -8.84 -0.04 20.02
CA GLN A 136 -7.87 -0.14 18.92
C GLN A 136 -7.89 -1.47 18.16
N GLU A 137 -9.01 -2.19 18.24
CA GLU A 137 -9.22 -3.42 17.49
C GLU A 137 -9.67 -3.12 16.05
N LEU A 138 -9.16 -3.92 15.12
CA LEU A 138 -9.53 -3.90 13.71
C LEU A 138 -10.36 -5.14 13.40
N TYR A 139 -11.47 -4.94 12.73
CA TYR A 139 -12.40 -5.98 12.30
C TYR A 139 -12.51 -5.94 10.78
N GLU A 140 -12.73 -7.10 10.18
CA GLU A 140 -13.13 -7.20 8.78
C GLU A 140 -14.60 -7.62 8.69
N PHE A 141 -15.31 -7.09 7.72
CA PHE A 141 -16.69 -7.49 7.50
C PHE A 141 -16.74 -8.88 6.88
N ASP A 142 -17.36 -9.81 7.59
CA ASP A 142 -17.67 -11.13 7.07
C ASP A 142 -19.01 -11.09 6.34
N VAL A 143 -18.98 -11.20 5.01
CA VAL A 143 -20.19 -11.18 4.19
C VAL A 143 -21.14 -12.33 4.54
N PRO A 144 -20.68 -13.59 4.72
CA PRO A 144 -21.57 -14.70 5.09
C PRO A 144 -22.28 -14.52 6.43
N GLN A 145 -21.58 -14.07 7.47
CA GLN A 145 -22.17 -13.82 8.80
C GLN A 145 -22.85 -12.45 8.93
N ASN A 146 -22.71 -11.59 7.91
CA ASN A 146 -23.22 -10.23 7.90
C ASN A 146 -22.81 -9.43 9.16
N THR A 147 -21.55 -9.56 9.58
CA THR A 147 -21.07 -8.92 10.81
C THR A 147 -19.56 -8.65 10.76
N PRO A 148 -19.06 -7.59 11.43
CA PRO A 148 -17.63 -7.42 11.64
C PRO A 148 -17.05 -8.52 12.54
N ILE A 149 -16.04 -9.23 12.05
CA ILE A 149 -15.29 -10.22 12.82
C ILE A 149 -13.88 -9.70 13.12
N LEU A 150 -13.35 -9.99 14.31
CA LEU A 150 -12.04 -9.53 14.72
C LEU A 150 -10.98 -10.02 13.73
N PHE A 151 -10.23 -9.10 13.12
CA PHE A 151 -9.17 -9.45 12.20
C PHE A 151 -8.00 -10.04 12.98
N LYS A 152 -7.85 -11.36 12.89
CA LYS A 152 -6.73 -12.11 13.46
C LYS A 152 -5.77 -12.46 12.34
N TYR A 153 -4.53 -11.97 12.46
CA TYR A 153 -3.45 -12.46 11.61
C TYR A 153 -3.25 -13.96 11.85
N ARG A 154 -3.07 -14.73 10.77
CA ARG A 154 -2.76 -16.16 10.79
C ARG A 154 -1.33 -16.37 10.31
#